data_AF-A0A3D0C7L6-F1
#
_entry.id   AF-A0A3D0C7L6-F1
#
_cell.length_a   1.000
_cell.length_b   1.000
_cell.length_c   1.000
_cell.angle_alpha   90.00
_cell.angle_beta   90.00
_cell.angle_gamma   90.00
#
_symmetry.space_group_name_H-M   'P 1'
#
loop_
_entity.id
_entity.type
_entity.pdbx_description
1 polymer ?
#
loop_
_entity_poly.entity_id
_entity_poly.type
_entity_poly.pdbx_seq_one_letter_code
_entity_poly.pdbx_strand_id
1 'polypeptide(L)'
;MAAILNLNNKDEALSYLNACHCFGRSPTNVDTVINAQEVSRIHAVVEWSNNQWLIRDLSNNGTWVNNQKLVKDKPHTLKVGDNIFFASGESHGFVIKDLMPPQNMLLPIVQPGEHVTESPIVLADGNLLPTEQNPEIALFYVPSKDQWYKEFLIDTDGSAYPVANSDLLFFNNQKWQLKLIPLTENTVLMAKAKLTVDQIKYRFNLSLDEENTELNVTTDNEKFCLANKAHHYLTLSLARHRDEDAKQGIDADDQGWRLPETLTKELGCDITLFNTHVCRAKQQFRDMFDGACDGDELIERKGKKIRFAGVFYRIYKGSELIVNRGQDKVSLTVLHG
;
A
#
# COMPACT_ATOMS: atom_id res chain seq x y z
N MET A 1 -5.06 -8.91 11.54
CA MET A 1 -3.86 -9.32 12.31
C MET A 1 -4.30 -9.95 13.61
N ALA A 2 -3.53 -10.87 14.20
CA ALA A 2 -3.88 -11.43 15.50
C ALA A 2 -3.99 -10.33 16.57
N ALA A 3 -5.05 -10.42 17.37
CA ALA A 3 -5.38 -9.44 18.38
C ALA A 3 -5.70 -10.14 19.71
N ILE A 4 -5.24 -9.54 20.80
CA ILE A 4 -5.41 -10.02 22.16
C ILE A 4 -6.04 -8.94 23.04
N LEU A 5 -6.78 -9.36 24.06
CA LEU A 5 -7.29 -8.49 25.11
C LEU A 5 -6.75 -8.95 26.46
N ASN A 6 -6.23 -8.02 27.26
CA ASN A 6 -5.78 -8.31 28.61
C ASN A 6 -6.98 -8.65 29.52
N LEU A 7 -6.94 -9.80 30.17
CA LEU A 7 -8.02 -10.24 31.07
C LEU A 7 -8.04 -9.49 32.40
N ASN A 8 -6.90 -8.91 32.80
CA ASN A 8 -6.77 -8.17 34.05
C ASN A 8 -7.27 -6.73 33.93
N ASN A 9 -7.49 -6.22 32.72
CA ASN A 9 -7.95 -4.87 32.46
C ASN A 9 -8.94 -4.85 31.29
N LYS A 10 -10.23 -5.04 31.59
CA LYS A 10 -11.28 -5.16 30.55
C LYS A 10 -11.55 -3.85 29.79
N ASP A 11 -11.11 -2.72 30.31
CA ASP A 11 -11.20 -1.41 29.66
C ASP A 11 -9.98 -1.11 28.77
N GLU A 12 -9.03 -2.04 28.69
CA GLU A 12 -7.84 -1.91 27.85
C GLU A 12 -8.18 -2.16 26.37
N ALA A 13 -7.60 -1.36 25.49
CA ALA A 13 -7.72 -1.56 24.04
C ALA A 13 -7.12 -2.90 23.60
N LEU A 14 -7.55 -3.40 22.45
CA LEU A 14 -6.93 -4.57 21.84
C LEU A 14 -5.46 -4.31 21.56
N SER A 15 -4.61 -5.28 21.91
CA SER A 15 -3.20 -5.32 21.53
C SER A 15 -3.02 -6.24 20.32
N TYR A 16 -2.09 -5.91 19.43
CA TYR A 16 -1.87 -6.64 18.17
C TYR A 16 -0.53 -7.37 18.19
N LEU A 17 -0.52 -8.61 17.69
CA LEU A 17 0.66 -9.47 17.71
C LEU A 17 1.50 -9.29 16.45
N ASN A 18 2.82 -9.17 16.64
CA ASN A 18 3.80 -9.30 15.56
C ASN A 18 3.78 -10.72 14.99
N ALA A 19 4.27 -10.90 13.75
CA ALA A 19 4.45 -12.22 13.17
C ALA A 19 5.27 -13.18 14.06
N CYS A 20 6.25 -12.65 14.80
CA CYS A 20 6.88 -13.32 15.93
C CYS A 20 6.80 -12.35 17.12
N HIS A 21 6.02 -12.71 18.13
CA HIS A 21 5.68 -11.86 19.25
C HIS A 21 6.11 -12.50 20.57
N CYS A 22 6.95 -11.81 21.31
CA CYS A 22 7.49 -12.27 22.58
C CYS A 22 6.70 -11.70 23.76
N PHE A 23 6.37 -12.56 24.72
CA PHE A 23 5.83 -12.18 26.02
C PHE A 23 6.88 -12.40 27.11
N GLY A 24 6.97 -11.51 28.09
CA GLY A 24 7.82 -11.73 29.25
C GLY A 24 8.00 -10.47 30.11
N ARG A 25 8.84 -10.56 31.15
CA ARG A 25 9.07 -9.42 32.06
C ARG A 25 10.13 -8.43 31.59
N SER A 26 10.87 -8.74 30.52
CA SER A 26 11.97 -7.87 30.07
C SER A 26 11.42 -6.63 29.35
N PRO A 27 11.73 -5.40 29.76
CA PRO A 27 11.21 -4.21 29.10
C PRO A 27 11.81 -3.94 27.72
N THR A 28 12.86 -4.67 27.33
CA THR A 28 13.62 -4.39 26.10
C THR A 28 13.65 -5.56 25.11
N ASN A 29 13.36 -6.78 25.57
CA ASN A 29 13.57 -8.00 24.78
C ASN A 29 12.26 -8.72 24.44
N VAL A 30 11.12 -8.13 24.79
CA VAL A 30 9.80 -8.68 24.52
C VAL A 30 8.89 -7.59 23.99
N ASP A 31 7.84 -8.01 23.28
CA ASP A 31 6.88 -7.10 22.66
C ASP A 31 5.76 -6.74 23.63
N THR A 32 5.27 -7.72 24.39
CA THR A 32 4.31 -7.50 25.48
C THR A 32 4.98 -7.75 26.83
N VAL A 33 5.17 -6.66 27.58
CA VAL A 33 5.80 -6.68 28.91
C VAL A 33 4.77 -7.07 29.96
N ILE A 34 5.06 -8.13 30.71
CA ILE A 34 4.29 -8.55 31.88
C ILE A 34 5.18 -8.35 33.11
N ASN A 35 4.98 -7.25 33.82
CA ASN A 35 5.83 -6.83 34.93
C ASN A 35 5.53 -7.59 36.23
N ALA A 36 5.91 -8.87 36.26
CA ALA A 36 5.74 -9.74 37.42
C ALA A 36 6.98 -10.61 37.65
N GLN A 37 7.29 -10.89 38.91
CA GLN A 37 8.56 -11.55 39.29
C GLN A 37 8.59 -13.03 38.86
N GLU A 38 7.44 -13.67 38.88
CA GLU A 38 7.18 -15.05 38.48
C GLU A 38 7.19 -15.23 36.94
N VAL A 39 7.15 -14.15 36.18
CA VAL A 39 7.25 -14.19 34.72
C VAL A 39 8.72 -14.19 34.30
N SER A 40 9.12 -15.12 33.42
CA SER A 40 10.48 -15.17 32.86
C SER A 40 10.78 -13.95 31.98
N ARG A 41 12.07 -13.59 31.82
CA ARG A 41 12.48 -12.42 31.01
C ARG A 41 11.93 -12.49 29.58
N ILE A 42 12.06 -13.66 28.98
CA ILE A 42 11.35 -14.11 27.78
C ILE A 42 10.58 -15.35 28.25
N HIS A 43 9.26 -15.30 28.20
CA HIS A 43 8.37 -16.28 28.81
C HIS A 43 7.75 -17.20 27.78
N ALA A 44 7.18 -16.60 26.73
CA ALA A 44 6.56 -17.34 25.64
C ALA A 44 6.75 -16.57 24.34
N VAL A 45 6.66 -17.29 23.23
CA VAL A 45 6.67 -16.72 21.88
C VAL A 45 5.42 -17.18 21.16
N VAL A 46 4.72 -16.24 20.54
CA VAL A 46 3.65 -16.50 19.60
C VAL A 46 4.16 -16.20 18.19
N GLU A 47 4.11 -17.20 17.30
CA GLU A 47 4.67 -17.10 15.95
C GLU A 47 3.64 -17.51 14.90
N TRP A 48 3.59 -16.78 13.79
CA TRP A 48 2.84 -17.15 12.59
C TRP A 48 3.69 -18.06 11.72
N SER A 49 3.26 -19.30 11.55
CA SER A 49 3.97 -20.31 10.75
C SER A 49 2.97 -21.27 10.12
N ASN A 50 3.22 -21.68 8.88
CA ASN A 50 2.35 -22.61 8.13
C ASN A 50 0.87 -22.19 8.12
N ASN A 51 0.60 -20.90 7.91
CA ASN A 51 -0.73 -20.29 7.95
C ASN A 51 -1.49 -20.46 9.28
N GLN A 52 -0.78 -20.60 10.40
CA GLN A 52 -1.36 -20.75 11.73
C GLN A 52 -0.56 -19.97 12.77
N TRP A 53 -1.24 -19.51 13.82
CA TRP A 53 -0.59 -18.95 15.00
C TRP A 53 -0.27 -20.06 16.00
N LEU A 54 0.99 -20.15 16.39
CA LEU A 54 1.51 -21.13 17.33
C LEU A 54 2.06 -20.39 18.55
N ILE A 55 1.85 -20.92 19.76
CA ILE A 55 2.51 -20.47 20.98
C ILE A 55 3.50 -21.52 21.48
N ARG A 56 4.66 -21.07 21.95
CA ARG A 56 5.66 -21.90 22.63
C ARG A 56 5.99 -21.33 23.99
N ASP A 57 6.00 -22.21 25.00
CA ASP A 57 6.45 -21.88 26.35
C ASP A 57 7.98 -22.00 26.46
N LEU A 58 8.65 -20.91 26.83
CA LEU A 58 10.10 -20.88 27.07
C LEU A 58 10.44 -20.67 28.55
N SER A 59 9.43 -20.53 29.39
CA SER A 59 9.56 -20.05 30.76
C SER A 59 10.03 -21.12 31.75
N ASN A 60 10.30 -20.67 32.97
CA ASN A 60 10.57 -21.56 34.11
C ASN A 60 9.29 -22.04 34.81
N ASN A 61 8.27 -21.18 34.93
CA ASN A 61 7.06 -21.45 35.71
C ASN A 61 5.93 -22.06 34.87
N GLY A 62 5.94 -21.81 33.56
CA GLY A 62 5.05 -22.39 32.58
C GLY A 62 4.11 -21.39 31.92
N THR A 63 3.58 -21.79 30.78
CA THR A 63 2.49 -21.10 30.07
C THR A 63 1.27 -22.03 30.01
N TRP A 64 0.07 -21.49 30.18
CA TRP A 64 -1.19 -22.23 30.08
C TRP A 64 -2.02 -21.67 28.94
N VAL A 65 -2.68 -22.57 28.21
CA VAL A 65 -3.76 -22.22 27.27
C VAL A 65 -5.03 -22.86 27.80
N ASN A 66 -6.01 -22.02 28.12
CA ASN A 66 -7.17 -22.36 28.92
C ASN A 66 -6.71 -23.04 30.23
N ASN A 67 -7.23 -24.24 30.53
CA ASN A 67 -6.87 -24.96 31.75
C ASN A 67 -5.70 -25.94 31.54
N GLN A 68 -5.02 -25.91 30.40
CA GLN A 68 -3.97 -26.86 30.04
C GLN A 68 -2.58 -26.21 30.09
N LYS A 69 -1.69 -26.75 30.94
CA LYS A 69 -0.28 -26.37 30.93
C LYS A 69 0.40 -26.87 29.66
N LEU A 70 1.09 -25.99 28.95
CA LEU A 70 1.85 -26.35 27.76
C LEU A 70 3.08 -27.18 28.12
N VAL A 71 3.51 -28.02 27.19
CA VAL A 71 4.81 -28.67 27.28
C VAL A 71 5.86 -27.68 26.81
N LYS A 72 6.89 -27.46 27.63
CA LYS A 72 7.98 -26.51 27.34
C LYS A 72 8.59 -26.76 25.96
N ASP A 73 8.78 -25.68 25.21
CA ASP A 73 9.33 -25.60 23.84
C ASP A 73 8.60 -26.44 22.78
N LYS A 74 7.38 -26.93 23.07
CA LYS A 74 6.53 -27.55 22.06
C LYS A 74 5.51 -26.54 21.54
N PRO A 75 5.36 -26.39 20.21
CA PRO A 75 4.37 -25.50 19.63
C PRO A 75 2.95 -26.00 19.91
N HIS A 76 2.07 -25.06 20.24
CA HIS A 76 0.65 -25.28 20.42
C HIS A 76 -0.15 -24.32 19.53
N THR A 77 -1.06 -24.83 18.73
CA THR A 77 -1.90 -24.01 17.83
C THR A 77 -2.94 -23.24 18.63
N LEU A 78 -2.99 -21.92 18.44
CA LEU A 78 -3.96 -21.05 19.08
C LEU A 78 -5.30 -21.05 18.33
N LYS A 79 -6.39 -20.77 19.06
CA LYS A 79 -7.74 -20.55 18.53
C LYS A 79 -8.32 -19.26 19.08
N VAL A 80 -9.24 -18.66 18.31
CA VAL A 80 -10.01 -17.50 18.77
C VAL A 80 -10.83 -17.91 20.00
N GLY A 81 -10.78 -17.09 21.05
CA GLY A 81 -11.40 -17.35 22.34
C GLY A 81 -10.50 -18.06 23.35
N ASP A 82 -9.32 -18.53 22.97
CA ASP A 82 -8.38 -19.12 23.92
C ASP A 82 -7.91 -18.09 24.95
N ASN A 83 -7.86 -18.49 26.22
CA ASN A 83 -7.23 -17.71 27.28
C ASN A 83 -5.79 -18.19 27.48
N ILE A 84 -4.82 -17.30 27.39
CA ILE A 84 -3.40 -17.59 27.63
C ILE A 84 -3.03 -17.01 28.99
N PHE A 85 -2.42 -17.82 29.85
CA PHE A 85 -1.93 -17.38 31.17
C PHE A 85 -0.44 -17.66 31.31
N PHE A 86 0.25 -16.78 32.04
CA PHE A 86 1.70 -16.82 32.22
C PHE A 86 2.05 -17.00 33.70
N ALA A 87 3.00 -17.90 33.98
CA ALA A 87 3.47 -18.31 35.32
C ALA A 87 2.48 -19.07 36.21
N SER A 88 1.17 -18.83 36.09
CA SER A 88 0.11 -19.63 36.72
C SER A 88 -1.07 -19.83 35.76
N GLY A 89 -2.03 -20.69 36.11
CA GLY A 89 -3.22 -20.94 35.28
C GLY A 89 -4.32 -19.88 35.37
N GLU A 90 -4.15 -18.84 36.20
CA GLU A 90 -5.21 -17.84 36.48
C GLU A 90 -4.70 -16.38 36.48
N SER A 91 -3.38 -16.16 36.42
CA SER A 91 -2.79 -14.81 36.48
C SER A 91 -2.16 -14.38 35.16
N HIS A 92 -2.06 -13.06 34.95
CA HIS A 92 -1.43 -12.45 33.76
C HIS A 92 -2.09 -12.90 32.45
N GLY A 93 -3.42 -13.01 32.45
CA GLY A 93 -4.17 -13.62 31.38
C GLY A 93 -4.43 -12.70 30.18
N PHE A 94 -4.46 -13.28 28.99
CA PHE A 94 -4.92 -12.62 27.76
C PHE A 94 -5.91 -13.53 27.03
N VAL A 95 -6.91 -12.96 26.38
CA VAL A 95 -7.81 -13.72 25.50
C VAL A 95 -7.50 -13.40 24.04
N ILE A 96 -7.43 -14.45 23.21
CA ILE A 96 -7.31 -14.31 21.76
C ILE A 96 -8.64 -13.82 21.19
N LYS A 97 -8.64 -12.65 20.57
CA LYS A 97 -9.82 -12.04 19.94
C LYS A 97 -9.86 -12.26 18.43
N ASP A 98 -8.69 -12.32 17.80
CA ASP A 98 -8.54 -12.54 16.36
C ASP A 98 -7.24 -13.31 16.09
N LEU A 99 -7.22 -14.10 15.01
CA LEU A 99 -6.07 -14.87 14.51
C LEU A 99 -5.84 -14.67 13.01
N MET A 100 -6.34 -13.57 12.43
CA MET A 100 -6.00 -13.17 11.07
C MET A 100 -4.47 -13.12 10.89
N PRO A 101 -3.96 -13.41 9.68
CA PRO A 101 -2.54 -13.35 9.39
C PRO A 101 -1.92 -11.99 9.76
N PRO A 102 -0.60 -11.96 10.03
CA PRO A 102 0.15 -10.70 10.11
C PRO A 102 -0.16 -9.82 8.89
N GLN A 103 -0.56 -8.57 9.13
CA GLN A 103 -0.79 -7.56 8.09
C GLN A 103 -0.13 -6.22 8.44
N ASN A 104 0.26 -5.46 7.42
CA ASN A 104 0.74 -4.09 7.61
C ASN A 104 -0.43 -3.23 8.10
N MET A 105 -0.20 -2.40 9.12
CA MET A 105 -1.28 -1.67 9.78
C MET A 105 -0.83 -0.29 10.26
N LEU A 106 -1.80 0.60 10.46
CA LEU A 106 -1.68 1.81 11.26
C LEU A 106 -2.42 1.62 12.57
N LEU A 107 -1.71 1.79 13.69
CA LEU A 107 -2.27 1.72 15.03
C LEU A 107 -2.50 3.15 15.56
N PRO A 108 -3.71 3.50 16.02
CA PRO A 108 -3.97 4.82 16.56
C PRO A 108 -3.23 4.98 17.90
N ILE A 109 -2.50 6.08 18.07
CA ILE A 109 -1.89 6.47 19.33
C ILE A 109 -2.86 7.36 20.10
N VAL A 110 -3.31 6.88 21.24
CA VAL A 110 -4.22 7.62 22.13
C VAL A 110 -3.42 8.63 22.93
N GLN A 111 -3.89 9.88 23.00
CA GLN A 111 -3.31 10.84 23.94
C GLN A 111 -3.78 10.56 25.37
N PRO A 112 -2.96 10.81 26.40
CA PRO A 112 -3.37 10.63 27.79
C PRO A 112 -4.65 11.42 28.10
N GLY A 113 -5.73 10.73 28.48
CA GLY A 113 -7.03 11.33 28.81
C GLY A 113 -8.07 11.31 27.69
N GLU A 114 -7.73 10.82 26.50
CA GLU A 114 -8.68 10.56 25.41
C GLU A 114 -9.05 9.08 25.34
N HIS A 115 -10.26 8.77 24.88
CA HIS A 115 -10.66 7.40 24.58
C HIS A 115 -10.29 7.05 23.13
N VAL A 116 -9.97 5.78 22.89
CA VAL A 116 -9.75 5.26 21.53
C VAL A 116 -11.06 5.38 20.74
N THR A 117 -11.19 6.39 19.88
CA THR A 117 -12.33 6.50 18.96
C THR A 117 -12.05 5.81 17.63
N GLU A 118 -10.77 5.75 17.25
CA GLU A 118 -10.34 5.23 15.95
C GLU A 118 -9.96 3.74 16.02
N SER A 119 -10.36 2.99 15.00
CA SER A 119 -9.94 1.60 14.83
C SER A 119 -8.64 1.54 14.03
N PRO A 120 -7.79 0.52 14.24
CA PRO A 120 -6.63 0.30 13.39
C PRO A 120 -6.98 0.16 11.91
N ILE A 121 -6.10 0.67 11.05
CA ILE A 121 -6.28 0.62 9.61
C ILE A 121 -5.36 -0.46 9.05
N VAL A 122 -5.91 -1.43 8.33
CA VAL A 122 -5.13 -2.41 7.56
C VAL A 122 -4.66 -1.75 6.27
N LEU A 123 -3.38 -1.90 5.94
CA LEU A 123 -2.77 -1.29 4.77
C LEU A 123 -2.77 -2.26 3.58
N ALA A 124 -3.22 -1.77 2.44
CA ALA A 124 -2.92 -2.33 1.12
C ALA A 124 -1.64 -1.71 0.56
N ASP A 125 -1.16 -2.16 -0.61
CA ASP A 125 0.07 -1.60 -1.23
C ASP A 125 -0.05 -0.12 -1.62
N GLY A 126 -1.27 0.44 -1.66
CA GLY A 126 -1.48 1.88 -1.69
C GLY A 126 -2.76 2.30 -0.99
N ASN A 127 -2.68 3.38 -0.24
CA ASN A 127 -3.72 3.84 0.68
C ASN A 127 -3.86 5.35 0.57
N LEU A 128 -5.09 5.83 0.40
CA LEU A 128 -5.47 7.23 0.51
C LEU A 128 -6.12 7.45 1.89
N LEU A 129 -5.46 8.22 2.75
CA LEU A 129 -5.81 8.35 4.16
C LEU A 129 -6.15 9.81 4.51
N PRO A 130 -7.14 10.07 5.36
CA PRO A 130 -7.92 9.09 6.12
C PRO A 130 -8.95 8.32 5.29
N THR A 131 -9.42 8.89 4.19
CA THR A 131 -10.43 8.29 3.30
C THR A 131 -10.11 8.59 1.85
N GLU A 132 -10.64 7.80 0.91
CA GLU A 132 -10.48 8.11 -0.51
C GLU A 132 -11.19 9.40 -0.95
N GLN A 133 -12.26 9.81 -0.26
CA GLN A 133 -13.06 10.99 -0.63
C GLN A 133 -12.36 12.27 -0.22
N ASN A 134 -11.75 12.30 0.96
CA ASN A 134 -10.99 13.45 1.47
C ASN A 134 -9.65 12.98 2.06
N PRO A 135 -8.67 12.64 1.20
CA PRO A 135 -7.36 12.20 1.66
C PRO A 135 -6.45 13.40 1.97
N GLU A 136 -5.65 13.25 3.01
CA GLU A 136 -4.58 14.15 3.41
C GLU A 136 -3.21 13.61 2.97
N ILE A 137 -3.04 12.28 3.04
CA ILE A 137 -1.80 11.59 2.65
C ILE A 137 -2.08 10.40 1.73
N ALA A 138 -1.12 10.08 0.88
CA ALA A 138 -1.00 8.78 0.24
C ALA A 138 0.11 7.99 0.93
N LEU A 139 -0.15 6.74 1.31
CA LEU A 139 0.81 5.80 1.88
C LEU A 139 0.87 4.56 0.99
N PHE A 140 2.02 4.27 0.40
CA PHE A 140 2.15 3.21 -0.59
C PHE A 140 3.50 2.50 -0.52
N TYR A 141 3.51 1.27 -1.00
CA TYR A 141 4.69 0.43 -1.12
C TYR A 141 5.24 0.49 -2.55
N VAL A 142 6.56 0.56 -2.66
CA VAL A 142 7.31 0.56 -3.93
C VAL A 142 8.08 -0.76 -4.02
N PRO A 143 7.56 -1.78 -4.73
CA PRO A 143 8.18 -3.12 -4.79
C PRO A 143 9.60 -3.10 -5.34
N SER A 144 9.86 -2.25 -6.33
CA SER A 144 11.18 -2.10 -6.96
C SER A 144 12.28 -1.62 -6.01
N LYS A 145 11.90 -1.00 -4.89
CA LYS A 145 12.81 -0.47 -3.85
C LYS A 145 12.66 -1.19 -2.51
N ASP A 146 11.72 -2.14 -2.40
CA ASP A 146 11.29 -2.77 -1.15
C ASP A 146 11.09 -1.76 0.00
N GLN A 147 10.34 -0.68 -0.29
CA GLN A 147 10.26 0.46 0.62
C GLN A 147 8.87 1.10 0.58
N TRP A 148 8.35 1.44 1.76
CA TRP A 148 7.13 2.25 1.90
C TRP A 148 7.45 3.73 1.82
N TYR A 149 6.54 4.50 1.22
CA TYR A 149 6.60 5.93 1.07
C TYR A 149 5.29 6.59 1.48
N LYS A 150 5.38 7.81 1.97
CA LYS A 150 4.23 8.72 2.13
C LYS A 150 4.40 9.97 1.27
N GLU A 151 3.29 10.47 0.75
CA GLU A 151 3.17 11.78 0.08
C GLU A 151 2.08 12.59 0.79
N PHE A 152 2.28 13.89 1.00
CA PHE A 152 1.20 14.78 1.41
C PHE A 152 0.47 15.29 0.17
N LEU A 153 -0.86 15.19 0.15
CA LEU A 153 -1.63 15.54 -1.04
C LEU A 153 -1.73 17.04 -1.27
N ILE A 154 -1.42 17.85 -0.27
CA ILE A 154 -1.32 19.30 -0.37
C ILE A 154 -0.01 19.77 -1.02
N ASP A 155 1.01 18.91 -1.11
CA ASP A 155 2.33 19.31 -1.61
C ASP A 155 2.29 19.51 -3.13
N THR A 156 2.78 20.65 -3.60
CA THR A 156 2.80 20.92 -5.04
C THR A 156 3.99 20.27 -5.75
N ASP A 157 5.07 19.99 -5.04
CA ASP A 157 6.23 19.28 -5.61
C ASP A 157 6.01 17.75 -5.67
N GLY A 158 5.06 17.23 -4.90
CA GLY A 158 4.79 15.80 -4.73
C GLY A 158 5.99 15.03 -4.25
N SER A 159 6.65 15.58 -3.23
CA SER A 159 7.71 14.90 -2.50
C SER A 159 7.17 13.62 -1.86
N ALA A 160 7.88 12.51 -2.12
CA ALA A 160 7.65 11.24 -1.47
C ALA A 160 8.72 11.00 -0.40
N TYR A 161 8.28 10.64 0.81
CA TYR A 161 9.15 10.45 1.97
C TYR A 161 9.16 8.97 2.35
N PRO A 162 10.33 8.31 2.43
CA PRO A 162 10.39 6.93 2.88
C PRO A 162 9.93 6.83 4.34
N VAL A 163 9.23 5.75 4.67
CA VAL A 163 8.75 5.45 6.03
C VAL A 163 9.12 4.03 6.43
N ALA A 164 9.49 3.84 7.68
CA ALA A 164 9.90 2.57 8.25
C ALA A 164 8.91 2.07 9.31
N ASN A 165 9.05 0.80 9.71
CA ASN A 165 8.29 0.25 10.82
C ASN A 165 8.50 1.11 12.08
N SER A 166 7.41 1.33 12.83
CA SER A 166 7.31 2.18 14.02
C SER A 166 7.35 3.69 13.78
N ASP A 167 7.48 4.16 12.53
CA ASP A 167 7.36 5.58 12.22
C ASP A 167 5.98 6.14 12.61
N LEU A 168 5.95 7.42 12.95
CA LEU A 168 4.73 8.13 13.30
C LEU A 168 4.17 8.88 12.09
N LEU A 169 2.93 8.59 11.75
CA LEU A 169 2.14 9.32 10.77
C LEU A 169 1.12 10.21 11.46
N PHE A 170 0.78 11.32 10.82
CA PHE A 170 -0.20 12.27 11.33
C PHE A 170 -1.12 12.69 10.19
N PHE A 171 -2.40 12.44 10.37
CA PHE A 171 -3.49 12.85 9.49
C PHE A 171 -4.80 12.80 10.28
N ASN A 172 -5.83 13.53 9.85
CA ASN A 172 -7.12 13.63 10.55
C ASN A 172 -6.98 14.04 12.03
N ASN A 173 -6.02 14.91 12.32
CA ASN A 173 -5.65 15.34 13.67
C ASN A 173 -5.29 14.19 14.65
N GLN A 174 -4.93 13.01 14.13
CA GLN A 174 -4.64 11.81 14.90
C GLN A 174 -3.22 11.32 14.60
N LYS A 175 -2.51 10.85 15.64
CA LYS A 175 -1.21 10.18 15.49
C LYS A 175 -1.41 8.69 15.28
N TRP A 176 -0.67 8.14 14.32
CA TRP A 176 -0.71 6.73 13.98
C TRP A 176 0.70 6.16 14.02
N GLN A 177 0.86 5.01 14.67
CA GLN A 177 2.10 4.24 14.58
C GLN A 177 2.01 3.29 13.40
N LEU A 178 2.99 3.37 12.49
CA LEU A 178 3.12 2.46 11.38
C LEU A 178 3.65 1.12 11.87
N LYS A 179 2.95 0.04 11.52
CA LYS A 179 3.36 -1.33 11.83
C LYS A 179 3.55 -2.09 10.53
N LEU A 180 4.81 -2.31 10.15
CA LEU A 180 5.17 -3.07 8.96
C LEU A 180 5.71 -4.44 9.37
N ILE A 181 5.33 -5.46 8.61
CA ILE A 181 5.83 -6.80 8.78
C ILE A 181 6.99 -7.00 7.82
N PRO A 182 8.15 -7.49 8.28
CA PRO A 182 9.23 -7.87 7.40
C PRO A 182 8.73 -8.91 6.41
N LEU A 183 9.02 -8.73 5.12
CA LEU A 183 8.85 -9.78 4.13
C LEU A 183 9.68 -10.99 4.59
N THR A 184 9.01 -12.11 4.86
CA THR A 184 9.69 -13.38 5.11
C THR A 184 9.99 -14.06 3.78
N GLU A 185 11.09 -14.80 3.72
CA GLU A 185 11.65 -15.40 2.49
C GLU A 185 10.64 -16.23 1.68
N ASN A 186 9.57 -16.74 2.30
CA ASN A 186 8.54 -17.54 1.65
C ASN A 186 7.59 -16.75 0.73
N THR A 187 7.51 -15.42 0.84
CA THR A 187 6.63 -14.57 -0.01
C THR A 187 7.31 -14.14 -1.31
N VAL A 188 8.58 -14.49 -1.52
CA VAL A 188 9.39 -14.10 -2.70
C VAL A 188 9.02 -14.89 -3.97
N LEU A 189 8.18 -15.92 -3.86
CA LEU A 189 7.92 -16.90 -4.92
C LEU A 189 7.00 -16.46 -6.07
N MET A 190 6.57 -15.19 -6.13
CA MET A 190 5.65 -14.72 -7.19
C MET A 190 6.03 -13.38 -7.83
N ALA A 191 7.33 -13.06 -7.93
CA ALA A 191 7.74 -11.91 -8.75
C ALA A 191 7.42 -12.20 -10.23
N LYS A 192 6.33 -11.62 -10.76
CA LYS A 192 6.07 -11.55 -12.21
C LYS A 192 7.25 -10.88 -12.89
N ALA A 193 7.55 -11.29 -14.12
CA ALA A 193 8.58 -10.65 -14.92
C ALA A 193 8.29 -9.14 -15.04
N LYS A 194 9.28 -8.32 -14.72
CA LYS A 194 9.15 -6.86 -14.77
C LYS A 194 8.76 -6.42 -16.18
N LEU A 195 7.70 -5.63 -16.27
CA LEU A 195 7.16 -5.06 -17.50
C LEU A 195 7.71 -3.63 -17.67
N THR A 196 8.29 -3.33 -18.83
CA THR A 196 8.83 -2.00 -19.12
C THR A 196 7.81 -1.11 -19.84
N VAL A 197 8.00 0.21 -19.79
CA VAL A 197 7.12 1.20 -20.45
C VAL A 197 6.94 0.97 -21.96
N ASP A 198 7.95 0.37 -22.61
CA ASP A 198 7.93 0.09 -24.06
C ASP A 198 7.07 -1.13 -24.41
N GLN A 199 6.77 -1.99 -23.44
CA GLN A 199 5.95 -3.18 -23.62
C GLN A 199 4.46 -2.90 -23.44
N ILE A 200 4.10 -1.64 -23.15
CA ILE A 200 2.73 -1.25 -22.81
C ILE A 200 2.18 -0.32 -23.88
N LYS A 201 1.02 -0.70 -24.40
CA LYS A 201 0.28 0.07 -25.41
C LYS A 201 -1.01 0.61 -24.79
N TYR A 202 -1.24 1.91 -24.97
CA TYR A 202 -2.40 2.61 -24.42
C TYR A 202 -3.33 3.09 -25.53
N ARG A 203 -4.62 2.97 -25.33
CA ARG A 203 -5.65 3.55 -26.18
C ARG A 203 -6.67 4.29 -25.33
N PHE A 204 -6.64 5.61 -25.44
CA PHE A 204 -7.64 6.50 -24.86
C PHE A 204 -8.79 6.67 -25.85
N ASN A 205 -10.02 6.40 -25.41
CA ASN A 205 -11.23 6.72 -26.18
C ASN A 205 -12.02 7.78 -25.42
N LEU A 206 -12.19 8.94 -26.05
CA LEU A 206 -12.98 10.04 -25.53
C LEU A 206 -14.36 10.09 -26.19
N SER A 207 -15.37 10.48 -25.41
CA SER A 207 -16.62 11.00 -25.95
C SER A 207 -16.40 12.33 -26.70
N LEU A 208 -17.36 12.74 -27.53
CA LEU A 208 -17.26 13.97 -28.31
C LEU A 208 -17.20 15.24 -27.44
N ASP A 209 -17.89 15.21 -26.30
CA ASP A 209 -17.88 16.24 -25.26
C ASP A 209 -16.69 16.12 -24.28
N GLU A 210 -15.87 15.08 -24.41
CA GLU A 210 -14.75 14.74 -23.52
C GLU A 210 -15.13 14.48 -22.05
N GLU A 211 -16.42 14.29 -21.72
CA GLU A 211 -16.85 13.94 -20.36
C GLU A 211 -16.50 12.49 -19.97
N ASN A 212 -16.30 11.62 -20.95
CA ASN A 212 -15.94 10.22 -20.74
C ASN A 212 -14.59 9.89 -21.34
N THR A 213 -13.72 9.28 -20.53
CA THR A 213 -12.40 8.79 -20.96
C THR A 213 -12.24 7.32 -20.57
N GLU A 214 -12.39 6.45 -21.57
CA GLU A 214 -12.05 5.04 -21.43
C GLU A 214 -10.56 4.83 -21.74
N LEU A 215 -9.91 3.99 -20.94
CA LEU A 215 -8.52 3.62 -21.14
C LEU A 215 -8.42 2.11 -21.38
N ASN A 216 -7.98 1.75 -22.59
CA ASN A 216 -7.61 0.38 -22.90
C ASN A 216 -6.08 0.25 -22.82
N VAL A 217 -5.60 -0.75 -22.08
CA VAL A 217 -4.18 -1.03 -21.94
C VAL A 217 -3.90 -2.43 -22.46
N THR A 218 -2.83 -2.60 -23.22
CA THR A 218 -2.46 -3.89 -23.81
C THR A 218 -0.96 -4.12 -23.65
N THR A 219 -0.62 -5.29 -23.13
CA THR A 219 0.74 -5.83 -23.07
C THR A 219 0.84 -6.99 -24.06
N ASP A 220 2.00 -7.65 -24.14
CA ASP A 220 2.15 -8.84 -24.99
C ASP A 220 1.27 -10.02 -24.53
N ASN A 221 0.93 -10.06 -23.23
CA ASN A 221 0.21 -11.18 -22.63
C ASN A 221 -1.24 -10.86 -22.24
N GLU A 222 -1.56 -9.59 -21.97
CA GLU A 222 -2.81 -9.20 -21.32
C GLU A 222 -3.45 -7.98 -21.97
N LYS A 223 -4.77 -7.89 -21.85
CA LYS A 223 -5.56 -6.75 -22.30
C LYS A 223 -6.53 -6.32 -21.21
N PHE A 224 -6.49 -5.05 -20.89
CA PHE A 224 -7.29 -4.43 -19.84
C PHE A 224 -8.19 -3.35 -20.43
N CYS A 225 -9.45 -3.35 -20.02
CA CYS A 225 -10.44 -2.34 -20.39
C CYS A 225 -10.88 -1.61 -19.12
N LEU A 226 -10.41 -0.37 -18.93
CA LEU A 226 -10.69 0.42 -17.75
C LEU A 226 -11.85 1.38 -18.04
N ALA A 227 -12.96 1.17 -17.34
CA ALA A 227 -14.16 2.01 -17.42
C ALA A 227 -13.89 3.45 -16.95
N ASN A 228 -14.67 4.42 -17.43
CA ASN A 228 -14.45 5.85 -17.20
C ASN A 228 -14.20 6.20 -15.72
N LYS A 229 -13.06 6.87 -15.46
CA LYS A 229 -12.68 7.44 -14.16
C LYS A 229 -11.97 8.78 -14.39
N ALA A 230 -12.15 9.71 -13.45
CA ALA A 230 -11.57 11.05 -13.55
C ALA A 230 -10.03 11.06 -13.73
N HIS A 231 -9.31 10.14 -13.09
CA HIS A 231 -7.85 10.05 -13.21
C HIS A 231 -7.36 9.51 -14.57
N HIS A 232 -8.25 8.93 -15.40
CA HIS A 232 -7.91 8.61 -16.79
C HIS A 232 -7.74 9.87 -17.63
N TYR A 233 -8.60 10.88 -17.42
CA TYR A 233 -8.48 12.16 -18.13
C TYR A 233 -7.20 12.92 -17.73
N LEU A 234 -6.78 12.83 -16.46
CA LEU A 234 -5.46 13.32 -16.03
C LEU A 234 -4.32 12.64 -16.80
N THR A 235 -4.33 11.30 -16.88
CA THR A 235 -3.29 10.55 -17.61
C THR A 235 -3.28 10.90 -19.09
N LEU A 236 -4.47 11.06 -19.69
CA LEU A 236 -4.63 11.55 -21.06
C LEU A 236 -4.03 12.96 -21.25
N SER A 237 -4.30 13.89 -20.33
CA SER A 237 -3.78 15.26 -20.42
C SER A 237 -2.25 15.28 -20.44
N LEU A 238 -1.62 14.50 -19.54
CA LEU A 238 -0.17 14.29 -19.54
C LEU A 238 0.34 13.71 -20.87
N ALA A 239 -0.39 12.74 -21.44
CA ALA A 239 -0.06 12.15 -22.74
C ALA A 239 -0.19 13.17 -23.90
N ARG A 240 -1.18 14.08 -23.85
CA ARG A 240 -1.33 15.17 -24.83
C ARG A 240 -0.14 16.12 -24.81
N HIS A 241 0.30 16.57 -23.64
CA HIS A 241 1.48 17.44 -23.55
C HIS A 241 2.75 16.77 -24.03
N ARG A 242 2.92 15.48 -23.73
CA ARG A 242 4.06 14.75 -24.26
C ARG A 242 4.02 14.72 -25.80
N ASP A 243 2.84 14.51 -26.40
CA ASP A 243 2.66 14.47 -27.86
C ASP A 243 2.89 15.84 -28.50
N GLU A 244 2.44 16.91 -27.86
CA GLU A 244 2.70 18.29 -28.27
C GLU A 244 4.19 18.58 -28.33
N ASP A 245 4.94 18.25 -27.27
CA ASP A 245 6.40 18.42 -27.24
C ASP A 245 7.09 17.60 -28.35
N ALA A 246 6.60 16.38 -28.62
CA ALA A 246 7.12 15.54 -29.68
C ALA A 246 6.88 16.12 -31.09
N LYS A 247 5.70 16.70 -31.33
CA LYS A 247 5.38 17.41 -32.59
C LYS A 247 6.26 18.64 -32.81
N GLN A 248 6.77 19.23 -31.73
CA GLN A 248 7.72 20.34 -31.76
C GLN A 248 9.18 19.87 -31.93
N GLY A 249 9.43 18.56 -31.96
CA GLY A 249 10.78 18.00 -32.13
C GLY A 249 11.65 18.04 -30.88
N ILE A 250 11.04 18.21 -29.69
CA ILE A 250 11.75 18.12 -28.40
C ILE A 250 12.26 16.68 -28.20
N ASP A 251 13.40 16.49 -27.54
CA ASP A 251 13.95 15.16 -27.26
C ASP A 251 13.07 14.32 -26.33
N ALA A 252 13.08 13.00 -26.51
CA ALA A 252 12.19 12.06 -25.82
C ALA A 252 12.23 12.18 -24.29
N ASP A 253 13.41 12.46 -23.72
CA ASP A 253 13.64 12.59 -22.28
C ASP A 253 13.11 13.90 -21.70
N ASP A 254 12.91 14.93 -22.52
CA ASP A 254 12.45 16.26 -22.12
C ASP A 254 10.98 16.53 -22.44
N GLN A 255 10.33 15.64 -23.19
CA GLN A 255 8.90 15.75 -23.52
C GLN A 255 7.98 15.49 -22.32
N GLY A 256 6.87 16.23 -22.28
CA GLY A 256 5.71 16.00 -21.43
C GLY A 256 5.86 16.47 -19.99
N TRP A 257 7.01 17.02 -19.60
CA TRP A 257 7.22 17.55 -18.26
C TRP A 257 6.43 18.83 -18.04
N ARG A 258 5.43 18.78 -17.15
CA ARG A 258 4.58 19.92 -16.78
C ARG A 258 4.58 20.16 -15.28
N LEU A 259 4.38 21.42 -14.89
CA LEU A 259 4.20 21.79 -13.49
C LEU A 259 2.75 21.44 -13.05
N PRO A 260 2.54 20.81 -11.88
CA PRO A 260 1.19 20.52 -11.37
C PRO A 260 0.29 21.75 -11.34
N GLU A 261 0.80 22.94 -11.04
CA GLU A 261 0.03 24.18 -11.00
C GLU A 261 -0.48 24.64 -12.39
N THR A 262 0.13 24.15 -13.46
CA THR A 262 -0.35 24.37 -14.84
C THR A 262 -1.50 23.42 -15.12
N LEU A 263 -1.32 22.14 -14.82
CA LEU A 263 -2.30 21.09 -15.05
C LEU A 263 -3.57 21.28 -14.21
N THR A 264 -3.45 21.74 -12.97
CA THR A 264 -4.63 22.02 -12.11
C THR A 264 -5.53 23.08 -12.71
N LYS A 265 -4.97 24.13 -13.32
CA LYS A 265 -5.74 25.17 -14.01
C LYS A 265 -6.43 24.64 -15.27
N GLU A 266 -5.73 23.83 -16.05
CA GLU A 266 -6.27 23.21 -17.27
C GLU A 266 -7.39 22.21 -16.96
N LEU A 267 -7.24 21.44 -15.90
CA LEU A 267 -8.19 20.44 -15.45
C LEU A 267 -9.32 21.03 -14.59
N GLY A 268 -9.21 22.29 -14.17
CA GLY A 268 -10.20 22.96 -13.33
C GLY A 268 -10.32 22.35 -11.92
N CYS A 269 -9.22 21.84 -11.36
CA CYS A 269 -9.20 21.23 -10.03
C CYS A 269 -8.16 21.89 -9.10
N ASP A 270 -8.27 21.68 -7.80
CA ASP A 270 -7.20 22.05 -6.87
C ASP A 270 -6.05 21.02 -6.86
N ILE A 271 -4.96 21.36 -6.17
CA ILE A 271 -3.76 20.51 -6.09
C ILE A 271 -4.02 19.19 -5.35
N THR A 272 -4.87 19.19 -4.34
CA THR A 272 -5.19 18.01 -3.54
C THR A 272 -5.93 16.99 -4.40
N LEU A 273 -6.94 17.43 -5.14
CA LEU A 273 -7.68 16.58 -6.07
C LEU A 273 -6.79 16.11 -7.22
N PHE A 274 -5.91 16.97 -7.74
CA PHE A 274 -4.91 16.60 -8.74
C PHE A 274 -3.99 15.48 -8.25
N ASN A 275 -3.36 15.65 -7.08
CA ASN A 275 -2.48 14.64 -6.49
C ASN A 275 -3.24 13.36 -6.15
N THR A 276 -4.48 13.47 -5.69
CA THR A 276 -5.36 12.30 -5.48
C THR A 276 -5.57 11.53 -6.79
N HIS A 277 -5.81 12.22 -7.91
CA HIS A 277 -5.92 11.57 -9.22
C HIS A 277 -4.61 10.93 -9.68
N VAL A 278 -3.46 11.57 -9.42
CA VAL A 278 -2.14 10.97 -9.67
C VAL A 278 -1.97 9.67 -8.88
N CYS A 279 -2.24 9.67 -7.58
CA CYS A 279 -2.13 8.48 -6.74
C CYS A 279 -3.09 7.38 -7.19
N ARG A 280 -4.34 7.71 -7.54
CA ARG A 280 -5.32 6.76 -8.08
C ARG A 280 -4.88 6.14 -9.40
N ALA A 281 -4.33 6.94 -10.31
CA ALA A 281 -3.82 6.43 -11.58
C ALA A 281 -2.63 5.48 -11.35
N LYS A 282 -1.67 5.87 -10.51
CA LYS A 282 -0.53 5.01 -10.14
C LYS A 282 -0.98 3.70 -9.50
N GLN A 283 -1.93 3.76 -8.57
CA GLN A 283 -2.47 2.58 -7.90
C GLN A 283 -3.18 1.65 -8.88
N GLN A 284 -4.06 2.20 -9.74
CA GLN A 284 -4.78 1.40 -10.73
C GLN A 284 -3.82 0.70 -11.70
N PHE A 285 -2.73 1.35 -12.10
CA PHE A 285 -1.72 0.70 -12.94
C PHE A 285 -1.00 -0.42 -12.21
N ARG A 286 -0.60 -0.22 -10.95
CA ARG A 286 0.03 -1.28 -10.15
C ARG A 286 -0.89 -2.49 -9.99
N ASP A 287 -2.14 -2.27 -9.63
CA ASP A 287 -3.13 -3.33 -9.43
C ASP A 287 -3.39 -4.08 -10.74
N MET A 288 -3.51 -3.35 -11.85
CA MET A 288 -3.74 -3.92 -13.18
C MET A 288 -2.57 -4.81 -13.63
N PHE A 289 -1.33 -4.43 -13.32
CA PHE A 289 -0.15 -5.21 -13.67
C PHE A 289 0.29 -6.20 -12.59
N ASP A 290 -0.44 -6.30 -11.48
CA ASP A 290 -0.15 -7.22 -10.38
C ASP A 290 1.32 -7.13 -9.92
N GLY A 291 1.79 -5.88 -9.77
CA GLY A 291 3.15 -5.56 -9.36
C GLY A 291 4.23 -5.67 -10.46
N ALA A 292 3.92 -6.09 -11.69
CA ALA A 292 4.91 -6.23 -12.77
C ALA A 292 5.46 -4.88 -13.27
N CYS A 293 4.71 -3.79 -13.11
CA CYS A 293 5.16 -2.42 -13.40
C CYS A 293 4.66 -1.47 -12.32
N ASP A 294 5.54 -0.59 -11.83
CA ASP A 294 5.16 0.40 -10.83
C ASP A 294 4.47 1.60 -11.51
N GLY A 295 3.41 2.11 -10.90
CA GLY A 295 2.74 3.33 -11.36
C GLY A 295 3.69 4.53 -11.40
N ASP A 296 4.71 4.56 -10.53
CA ASP A 296 5.76 5.58 -10.54
C ASP A 296 6.65 5.55 -11.79
N GLU A 297 6.75 4.40 -12.47
CA GLU A 297 7.44 4.28 -13.76
C GLU A 297 6.55 4.77 -14.91
N LEU A 298 5.23 4.85 -14.73
CA LEU A 298 4.27 5.28 -15.75
C LEU A 298 3.87 6.75 -15.62
N ILE A 299 3.82 7.25 -14.39
CA ILE A 299 3.56 8.66 -14.07
C ILE A 299 4.72 9.14 -13.22
N GLU A 300 5.71 9.71 -13.89
CA GLU A 300 6.98 10.08 -13.30
C GLU A 300 6.92 11.49 -12.71
N ARG A 301 7.66 11.70 -11.61
CA ARG A 301 8.00 13.03 -11.08
C ARG A 301 9.50 13.29 -11.21
N LYS A 302 9.88 14.47 -11.71
CA LYS A 302 11.27 14.95 -11.77
C LYS A 302 11.32 16.40 -11.31
N GLY A 303 11.93 16.63 -10.15
CA GLY A 303 11.82 17.91 -9.46
C GLY A 303 10.35 18.24 -9.21
N LYS A 304 9.91 19.45 -9.57
CA LYS A 304 8.52 19.89 -9.43
C LYS A 304 7.63 19.56 -10.63
N LYS A 305 8.12 18.76 -11.58
CA LYS A 305 7.39 18.44 -12.81
C LYS A 305 6.92 17.00 -12.81
N ILE A 306 5.82 16.75 -13.50
CA ILE A 306 5.20 15.45 -13.68
C ILE A 306 4.99 15.18 -15.17
N ARG A 307 5.06 13.91 -15.59
CA ARG A 307 4.73 13.48 -16.95
C ARG A 307 4.14 12.08 -16.99
N PHE A 308 3.53 11.74 -18.12
CA PHE A 308 3.21 10.35 -18.47
C PHE A 308 4.35 9.72 -19.26
N ALA A 309 4.88 8.59 -18.78
CA ALA A 309 6.05 7.92 -19.31
C ALA A 309 5.76 6.97 -20.49
N GLY A 310 4.49 6.64 -20.73
CA GLY A 310 4.10 5.71 -21.79
C GLY A 310 4.59 6.13 -23.18
N VAL A 311 5.10 5.15 -23.94
CA VAL A 311 5.74 5.37 -25.23
C VAL A 311 4.78 5.14 -26.40
N PHE A 312 3.95 4.11 -26.31
CA PHE A 312 3.01 3.73 -27.36
C PHE A 312 1.57 4.06 -26.96
N TYR A 313 1.02 5.14 -27.51
CA TYR A 313 -0.37 5.49 -27.21
C TYR A 313 -1.12 6.10 -28.38
N ARG A 314 -2.43 5.85 -28.37
CA ARG A 314 -3.40 6.44 -29.30
C ARG A 314 -4.50 7.17 -28.54
N ILE A 315 -4.93 8.29 -29.09
CA ILE A 315 -6.04 9.07 -28.54
C ILE A 315 -7.10 9.20 -29.62
N TYR A 316 -8.30 8.72 -29.32
CA TYR A 316 -9.48 8.83 -30.17
C TYR A 316 -10.50 9.78 -29.54
N LYS A 317 -11.10 10.66 -30.35
CA LYS A 317 -12.26 11.47 -29.97
C LYS A 317 -13.45 11.05 -30.82
N GLY A 318 -14.44 10.40 -30.21
CA GLY A 318 -15.44 9.64 -30.97
C GLY A 318 -14.76 8.57 -31.83
N SER A 319 -14.96 8.61 -33.15
CA SER A 319 -14.32 7.72 -34.11
C SER A 319 -13.01 8.27 -34.71
N GLU A 320 -12.64 9.52 -34.41
CA GLU A 320 -11.49 10.21 -35.00
C GLU A 320 -10.21 9.92 -34.21
N LEU A 321 -9.14 9.53 -34.91
CA LEU A 321 -7.81 9.36 -34.34
C LEU A 321 -7.06 10.70 -34.34
N ILE A 322 -6.88 11.29 -33.15
CA ILE A 322 -6.25 12.62 -33.01
C ILE A 322 -4.76 12.55 -32.63
N VAL A 323 -4.33 11.46 -31.99
CA VAL A 323 -2.91 11.21 -31.67
C VAL A 323 -2.58 9.75 -31.95
N ASN A 324 -1.49 9.51 -32.66
CA ASN A 324 -0.94 8.18 -32.89
C ASN A 324 0.57 8.21 -32.67
N ARG A 325 1.00 7.74 -31.50
CA ARG A 325 2.38 7.84 -31.06
C ARG A 325 3.02 6.47 -30.85
N GLY A 326 4.29 6.38 -31.23
CA GLY A 326 5.14 5.21 -31.00
C GLY A 326 4.96 4.09 -32.02
N GLN A 327 3.92 4.09 -32.87
CA GLN A 327 3.85 3.14 -33.97
C GLN A 327 4.38 3.74 -35.26
N ASP A 328 5.33 3.04 -35.88
CA ASP A 328 5.69 3.28 -37.27
C ASP A 328 4.42 3.37 -38.12
N LYS A 329 4.40 4.34 -39.04
CA LYS A 329 3.50 4.27 -40.19
C LYS A 329 3.78 2.93 -40.84
N VAL A 330 2.87 1.96 -40.72
CA VAL A 330 2.85 0.84 -41.64
C VAL A 330 2.76 1.48 -43.02
N SER A 331 3.88 1.49 -43.74
CA SER A 331 3.90 1.90 -45.13
C SER A 331 2.97 0.92 -45.83
N LEU A 332 1.77 1.39 -46.18
CA LEU A 332 0.91 0.73 -47.15
C LEU A 332 1.69 0.78 -48.47
N THR A 333 2.61 -0.16 -48.66
CA THR A 333 3.12 -0.47 -49.99
C THR A 333 1.95 -1.11 -50.72
N VAL A 334 1.19 -0.26 -51.42
CA VAL A 334 0.21 -0.70 -52.39
C VAL A 334 0.98 -1.43 -53.49
N LEU A 335 0.99 -2.76 -53.42
CA LEU A 335 1.32 -3.60 -54.56
C LEU A 335 0.23 -3.34 -55.61
N HIS A 336 0.50 -2.42 -56.53
CA HIS A 336 -0.20 -2.42 -57.80
C HIS A 336 0.27 -3.66 -58.57
N GLY A 337 -0.70 -4.47 -58.98
CA GLY A 337 -0.50 -5.66 -59.79
C GLY A 337 -0.15 -5.37 -61.24
#